data_AF-A0A3P7R8Z1-F1
#
_entry.id   AF-A0A3P7R8Z1-F1
#
_cell.length_a   1.000
_cell.length_b   1.000
_cell.length_c   1.000
_cell.angle_alpha   90.00
_cell.angle_beta   90.00
_cell.angle_gamma   90.00
#
_symmetry.space_group_name_H-M   'P 1'
#
loop_
_entity.id
_entity.type
_entity.pdbx_description
1 polymer ?
#
loop_
_entity_poly.entity_id
_entity_poly.type
_entity_poly.pdbx_seq_one_letter_code
_entity_poly.pdbx_strand_id
1 'polypeptide(L)'
;MFQIVAVSQSGYLLRKLRNSNGWQKLWTELTSHTLFFYKTHKDDIPLANLPLLEYKLGMPSVSDHVNHSNCFKLVYSNHEYFFRTFGSYSFQR
;
A
#
# COMPACT_ATOMS: atom_id res chain seq x y z
N MET A 1 0.74 -27.16 -10.49
CA MET A 1 1.10 -26.06 -11.41
C MET A 1 1.12 -24.81 -10.55
N PHE A 2 2.29 -24.32 -10.15
CA PHE A 2 2.38 -23.07 -9.40
C PHE A 2 1.93 -21.96 -10.34
N GLN A 3 0.77 -21.37 -10.06
CA GLN A 3 0.31 -20.22 -10.83
C GLN A 3 1.31 -19.10 -10.52
N ILE A 4 2.23 -18.84 -11.45
CA ILE A 4 3.09 -17.66 -11.41
C ILE A 4 2.13 -16.50 -11.61
N VAL A 5 1.58 -16.00 -10.52
CA VAL A 5 0.81 -14.78 -10.56
C VAL A 5 1.85 -13.69 -10.75
N ALA A 6 1.93 -13.14 -11.97
CA ALA A 6 2.97 -12.19 -12.32
C ALA A 6 2.86 -10.95 -11.42
N VAL A 7 3.93 -10.65 -10.69
CA VAL A 7 4.06 -9.41 -9.92
C VAL A 7 4.21 -8.28 -10.92
N SER A 8 3.23 -7.38 -11.00
CA SER A 8 3.28 -6.25 -11.94
C SER A 8 4.09 -5.08 -11.38
N GLN A 9 4.08 -4.90 -10.06
CA GLN A 9 4.86 -3.88 -9.36
C GLN A 9 5.26 -4.38 -7.96
N SER A 10 6.49 -4.08 -7.55
CA SER A 10 6.98 -4.39 -6.20
C SER A 10 7.85 -3.27 -5.64
N GLY A 11 7.79 -3.03 -4.34
CA GLY A 11 8.59 -1.97 -3.71
C GLY A 11 8.28 -1.76 -2.24
N TYR A 12 9.03 -0.86 -1.60
CA TYR A 12 8.73 -0.46 -0.23
C TYR A 12 7.67 0.65 -0.19
N LEU A 13 6.60 0.41 0.56
CA LEU A 13 5.60 1.40 0.93
C LEU A 13 5.59 1.62 2.44
N LEU A 14 5.24 2.84 2.83
CA LEU A 14 4.92 3.18 4.22
C LEU A 14 3.40 3.12 4.37
N ARG A 15 2.88 2.26 5.26
CA ARG A 15 1.46 2.22 5.61
C ARG A 15 1.22 2.96 6.93
N LYS A 16 0.25 3.86 6.98
CA LYS A 16 -0.11 4.55 8.23
C LYS A 16 -0.67 3.56 9.26
N LEU A 17 -0.28 3.73 10.52
CA LEU A 17 -0.85 2.96 11.63
C LEU A 17 -2.23 3.52 11.99
N ARG A 18 -3.22 2.64 12.23
CA ARG A 18 -4.62 3.05 12.46
C ARG A 18 -4.78 3.96 13.68
N ASN A 19 -4.05 3.67 14.77
CA ASN A 19 -4.24 4.32 16.07
C ASN A 19 -3.10 5.30 16.40
N SER A 20 -2.28 5.71 15.44
CA SER A 20 -1.20 6.66 15.68
C SER A 20 -0.78 7.44 14.43
N ASN A 21 0.11 8.41 14.62
CA ASN A 21 0.76 9.13 13.53
C ASN A 21 1.97 8.39 12.93
N GLY A 22 2.25 7.19 13.42
CA GLY A 22 3.34 6.35 12.93
C GLY A 22 3.06 5.75 11.56
N TRP A 23 4.16 5.39 10.89
CA TRP A 23 4.17 4.72 9.60
C TRP A 23 4.98 3.44 9.68
N GLN A 24 4.47 2.38 9.07
CA GLN A 24 5.14 1.09 9.00
C GLN A 24 5.69 0.87 7.59
N LYS A 25 7.01 0.69 7.49
CA LYS A 25 7.65 0.29 6.23
C LYS A 25 7.39 -1.19 5.96
N LEU A 26 6.85 -1.48 4.79
CA LEU A 26 6.50 -2.82 4.33
C LEU A 26 7.01 -2.99 2.90
N TRP A 27 7.47 -4.19 2.57
CA TRP A 27 7.64 -4.59 1.17
C TRP A 27 6.26 -4.96 0.63
N THR A 28 5.95 -4.49 -0.57
CA THR A 28 4.65 -4.71 -1.19
C THR A 28 4.79 -5.25 -2.59
N GLU A 29 3.91 -6.18 -2.95
CA GLU A 29 3.84 -6.78 -4.27
C GLU A 29 2.40 -6.69 -4.77
N LEU A 30 2.22 -6.09 -5.93
CA LEU A 30 0.94 -6.02 -6.63
C LEU A 30 0.87 -7.15 -7.64
N THR A 31 -0.11 -8.02 -7.45
CA THR A 31 -0.22 -9.28 -8.17
C THR A 31 -1.69 -9.58 -8.43
N SER A 32 -2.11 -9.59 -9.71
CA SER A 32 -3.50 -9.83 -10.14
C SER A 32 -4.57 -9.08 -9.32
N HIS A 33 -4.35 -7.79 -9.07
CA HIS A 33 -5.23 -6.89 -8.29
C HIS A 33 -5.21 -7.08 -6.77
N THR A 34 -4.25 -7.82 -6.23
CA THR A 34 -4.05 -7.93 -4.77
C THR A 34 -2.72 -7.33 -4.38
N LEU A 35 -2.72 -6.47 -3.37
CA LEU A 35 -1.50 -5.94 -2.76
C LEU A 35 -1.12 -6.81 -1.57
N PHE A 36 0.01 -7.51 -1.67
CA PHE A 36 0.57 -8.30 -0.58
C PHE A 36 1.55 -7.46 0.23
N PHE A 37 1.60 -7.68 1.54
CA PHE A 37 2.49 -6.97 2.46
C PHE A 37 3.42 -7.94 3.15
N TYR A 38 4.71 -7.63 3.13
CA TYR A 38 5.76 -8.39 3.78
C TYR A 38 6.58 -7.49 4.70
N LYS A 39 7.24 -8.08 5.70
CA LYS A 39 8.14 -7.33 6.58
C LYS A 39 9.35 -6.82 5.79
N THR A 40 9.89 -7.65 4.91
CA THR A 40 11.03 -7.37 4.03
C THR A 40 10.85 -8.06 2.67
N HIS A 41 11.69 -7.72 1.69
CA HIS A 41 11.69 -8.33 0.35
C HIS A 41 12.22 -9.77 0.32
N LYS A 42 12.71 -10.30 1.47
CA LYS A 42 13.25 -11.66 1.59
C LYS A 42 12.27 -12.62 2.25
N ASP A 43 11.13 -12.12 2.71
CA ASP A 43 10.13 -12.95 3.37
C ASP A 43 9.23 -13.58 2.32
N ASP A 44 9.07 -14.90 2.38
CA ASP A 44 8.22 -15.65 1.44
C ASP A 44 6.73 -15.65 1.86
N ILE A 45 6.44 -15.31 3.12
CA ILE A 45 5.09 -15.34 3.68
C ILE A 45 4.59 -13.91 3.92
N PRO A 46 3.46 -13.51 3.30
CA PRO A 46 2.90 -12.17 3.51
C PRO A 46 2.29 -12.06 4.91
N LEU A 47 2.47 -10.89 5.52
CA LEU A 47 1.81 -10.48 6.77
C LEU A 47 0.32 -10.22 6.56
N ALA A 48 -0.05 -9.72 5.38
CA ALA A 48 -1.42 -9.40 5.02
C ALA A 48 -1.54 -9.29 3.49
N ASN A 49 -2.78 -9.31 3.00
CA ASN A 49 -3.11 -9.00 1.61
C ASN A 49 -4.30 -8.03 1.58
N LEU A 50 -4.39 -7.25 0.50
CA LEU A 50 -5.47 -6.30 0.25
C LEU A 50 -5.96 -6.48 -1.19
N PRO A 51 -7.11 -7.16 -1.41
CA PRO A 51 -7.72 -7.29 -2.73
C PRO A 51 -8.25 -5.92 -3.17
N LEU A 52 -7.73 -5.36 -4.26
CA LEU A 52 -7.99 -3.98 -4.69
C LEU A 52 -9.23 -3.81 -5.57
N LEU A 53 -9.90 -4.90 -5.96
CA LEU A 53 -10.97 -4.85 -6.97
C LEU A 53 -12.13 -3.91 -6.58
N GLU A 54 -12.40 -3.78 -5.28
CA GLU A 54 -13.46 -2.92 -4.74
C GLU A 54 -12.91 -1.62 -4.11
N TYR A 55 -11.60 -1.41 -4.15
CA TYR A 55 -10.97 -0.23 -3.56
C TYR A 55 -10.93 0.92 -4.55
N LYS A 56 -11.24 2.12 -4.05
CA LYS A 56 -11.04 3.37 -4.79
C LYS A 56 -9.71 3.99 -4.40
N LEU A 57 -8.93 4.40 -5.39
CA LEU A 57 -7.71 5.16 -5.19
C LEU A 57 -8.03 6.66 -5.14
N GLY A 58 -7.44 7.37 -4.18
CA GLY A 58 -7.61 8.81 -4.02
C GLY A 58 -6.42 9.48 -3.36
N MET A 59 -6.44 10.82 -3.34
CA MET A 59 -5.48 11.61 -2.57
C MET A 59 -6.02 11.84 -1.15
N PRO A 60 -5.14 11.91 -0.12
CA PRO A 60 -5.56 12.36 1.19
C PRO A 60 -6.10 13.79 1.12
N SER A 61 -7.19 14.08 1.84
CA SER A 61 -7.73 15.42 2.01
C SER A 61 -7.18 16.10 3.27
N VAL A 62 -7.43 17.40 3.41
CA VAL A 62 -7.01 18.19 4.60
C VAL A 62 -7.57 17.60 5.90
N SER A 63 -8.77 17.03 5.85
CA SER A 63 -9.43 16.34 6.97
C SER A 63 -8.73 15.06 7.42
N ASP A 64 -7.91 14.44 6.56
CA ASP A 64 -7.26 13.16 6.86
C ASP A 64 -6.05 13.36 7.79
N HIS A 65 -5.62 14.61 8.01
CA HIS A 65 -4.45 14.97 8.79
C HIS A 65 -3.17 14.24 8.33
N VAL A 66 -3.08 13.94 7.03
CA VAL A 66 -1.92 13.32 6.37
C VAL A 66 -1.20 14.38 5.52
N ASN A 67 -0.24 15.10 6.13
CA ASN A 67 0.51 16.19 5.48
C ASN A 67 1.83 15.71 4.85
N HIS A 68 1.77 14.78 3.89
CA HIS A 68 2.96 14.35 3.15
C HIS A 68 2.70 14.32 1.64
N SER A 69 3.64 14.88 0.88
CA SER A 69 3.53 15.15 -0.57
C SER A 69 3.46 13.91 -1.47
N ASN A 70 3.70 12.71 -0.94
CA ASN A 70 3.71 11.46 -1.70
C ASN A 70 2.78 10.40 -1.08
N CYS A 71 1.62 10.85 -0.61
CA CYS A 71 0.62 9.97 -0.01
C CYS A 71 -0.55 9.74 -0.95
N PHE A 72 -1.06 8.51 -0.92
CA PHE A 72 -2.33 8.14 -1.53
C PHE A 72 -3.17 7.37 -0.51
N LYS A 73 -4.48 7.33 -0.75
CA LYS A 73 -5.42 6.54 0.05
C LYS A 73 -6.17 5.52 -0.79
N LEU A 74 -6.38 4.35 -0.21
CA LEU A 74 -7.25 3.31 -0.71
C LEU A 74 -8.50 3.25 0.19
N VAL A 75 -9.67 3.38 -0.42
CA VAL A 75 -10.96 3.44 0.29
C VAL A 75 -11.82 2.26 -0.12
N TYR A 76 -12.32 1.52 0.87
CA TYR A 76 -13.27 0.43 0.71
C TYR A 76 -14.40 0.57 1.73
N SER A 77 -15.62 0.87 1.26
CA SER A 77 -16.75 1.19 2.14
C SER A 77 -16.34 2.28 3.16
N ASN A 78 -16.44 1.99 4.46
CA ASN A 78 -16.02 2.89 5.55
C ASN A 78 -14.56 2.68 6.02
N HIS A 79 -13.77 1.86 5.31
CA HIS A 79 -12.37 1.62 5.63
C HIS A 79 -11.44 2.42 4.72
N GLU A 80 -10.51 3.14 5.34
CA GLU A 80 -9.47 3.89 4.64
C GLU A 80 -8.08 3.36 5.02
N TYR A 81 -7.23 3.21 4.01
CA TYR A 81 -5.81 2.89 4.18
C TYR A 81 -4.98 3.99 3.54
N PHE A 82 -4.01 4.52 4.29
CA PHE A 82 -3.09 5.54 3.80
C PHE A 82 -1.71 4.93 3.55
N PHE A 83 -1.19 5.20 2.36
CA PHE A 83 0.11 4.75 1.92
C PHE A 83 0.96 5.92 1.49
N ARG A 84 2.27 5.79 1.68
CA ARG A 84 3.26 6.77 1.28
C ARG A 84 4.45 6.09 0.62
N THR A 85 4.95 6.70 -0.46
CA THR A 85 6.22 6.29 -1.08
C THR A 85 7.40 7.04 -0.44
N PHE A 86 8.59 6.44 -0.49
CA PHE A 86 9.81 7.06 0.08
C PHE A 86 10.27 8.32 -0.68
N GLY A 87 9.79 8.55 -1.91
CA GLY A 87 10.14 9.71 -2.74
C GLY A 87 9.11 9.99 -3.85
N SER A 88 9.16 11.18 -4.44
CA SER A 88 8.19 11.65 -5.44
C SER A 88 8.25 10.89 -6.76
N TYR A 89 9.41 10.34 -7.13
CA TYR A 89 9.60 9.59 -8.37
C TYR A 89 8.84 8.27 -8.43
N SER A 90 8.67 7.59 -7.29
CA SER A 90 7.92 6.33 -7.20
C SER A 90 6.41 6.52 -7.03
N PHE A 91 5.94 7.76 -6.87
CA PHE A 91 4.53 8.09 -6.74
C PHE A 91 3.81 8.25 -8.09
N GLN A 92 4.56 8.59 -9.14
CA GLN A 92 4.01 8.88 -10.49
C GLN A 92 3.99 7.68 -11.43
N ARG A 93 4.48 6.51 -10.98
CA ARG A 93 4.64 5.29 -11.80
C ARG A 93 3.57 4.24 -11.52
#